data_AF-A0A8T3LE74-F1
#
_entry.id   AF-A0A8T3LE74-F1
#
_cell.length_a   1.000
_cell.length_b   1.000
_cell.length_c   1.000
_cell.angle_alpha   90.00
_cell.angle_beta   90.00
_cell.angle_gamma   90.00
#
_symmetry.space_group_name_H-M   'P 1'
#
loop_
_entity.id
_entity.type
_entity.pdbx_description
1 polymer ?
#
loop_
_entity_poly.entity_id
_entity_poly.type
_entity_poly.pdbx_seq_one_letter_code
_entity_poly.pdbx_strand_id
1 'polypeptide(L)'
;LQRHIRDINGQLKRDGKDERSPPELLILAPVWDDSPDEEWFGSAMRNSAYIYPDHGRIWLTQRVLRQQGAIQMPHSARLLIESVYGEDVVMPEGFARSEQEQVGKYYCDRAMAKKFVLNFRPGYAANINDYLPEKLSTRLAEESVSLWLATCIDGVVKPYTTGAHAWEMSVVRVRRSWWKKHRDEFSLLEGEAFRRWCIEQRQDPEMANVILVTDNESCGYSATEGLIGKVG
;
A
#
# COMPACT_ATOMS: atom_id res chain seq x y z
N LEU A 1 18.62 13.46 11.73
CA LEU A 1 17.71 14.11 10.77
C LEU A 1 18.34 15.46 10.41
N GLN A 2 18.88 15.64 9.20
CA GLN A 2 19.40 16.94 8.78
C GLN A 2 18.21 17.84 8.42
N ARG A 3 17.57 18.41 9.43
CA ARG A 3 16.56 19.44 9.24
C ARG A 3 17.25 20.77 9.04
N HIS A 4 16.67 21.61 8.20
CA HIS A 4 17.08 23.00 8.11
C HIS A 4 16.89 23.65 9.49
N ILE A 5 17.95 24.31 9.97
CA ILE A 5 17.98 25.01 11.26
C ILE A 5 16.93 26.12 11.21
N ARG A 6 16.09 26.21 12.25
CA ARG A 6 15.06 27.24 12.36
C ARG A 6 15.03 27.86 13.76
N ASP A 7 14.50 29.07 13.85
CA ASP A 7 14.23 29.73 15.13
C ASP A 7 12.97 29.16 15.80
N ILE A 8 12.66 29.65 17.00
CA ILE A 8 11.45 29.26 17.76
C ILE A 8 10.14 29.52 17.00
N ASN A 9 10.12 30.47 16.06
CA ASN A 9 8.97 30.83 15.24
C ASN A 9 8.91 30.03 13.92
N GLY A 10 9.87 29.15 13.67
CA GLY A 10 9.96 28.34 12.47
C GLY A 10 10.55 29.05 11.25
N GLN A 11 11.21 30.19 11.38
CA GLN A 11 11.94 30.84 10.28
C GLN A 11 13.31 30.20 10.05
N LEU A 12 13.74 30.13 8.78
CA LEU A 12 15.03 29.53 8.40
C LEU A 12 16.21 30.32 8.97
N LYS A 13 17.10 29.63 9.68
CA LYS A 13 18.39 30.17 10.12
C LYS A 13 19.51 29.65 9.22
N ARG A 14 20.53 30.47 9.01
CA ARG A 14 21.72 30.10 8.21
C ARG A 14 22.81 29.45 9.06
N ASP A 15 22.83 29.72 10.35
CA ASP A 15 23.82 29.26 11.32
C ASP A 15 23.21 29.05 12.72
N GLY A 16 24.02 28.49 13.62
CA GLY A 16 23.63 28.20 15.00
C GLY A 16 22.92 26.86 15.19
N LYS A 17 22.23 26.72 16.33
CA LYS A 17 21.42 25.53 16.66
C LYS A 17 19.96 25.75 16.28
N ASP A 18 19.26 24.65 16.02
CA ASP A 18 17.80 24.66 15.86
C ASP A 18 17.19 24.96 17.24
N GLU A 19 16.30 25.93 17.29
CA GLU A 19 15.67 26.40 18.53
C GLU A 19 14.30 25.76 18.78
N ARG A 20 13.81 24.96 17.83
CA ARG A 20 12.58 24.20 18.02
C ARG A 20 12.83 22.97 18.88
N SER A 21 11.77 22.48 19.50
CA SER A 21 11.79 21.19 20.20
C SER A 21 12.32 20.07 19.31
N PRO A 22 13.05 19.10 19.89
CA PRO A 22 13.48 17.92 19.16
C PRO A 22 12.30 17.22 18.46
N PRO A 23 12.50 16.63 17.26
CA PRO A 23 11.47 15.78 16.69
C PRO A 23 11.11 14.63 17.60
N GLU A 24 9.82 14.40 17.77
CA GLU A 24 9.29 13.21 18.42
C GLU A 24 8.65 12.31 17.36
N LEU A 25 8.89 11.01 17.48
CA LEU A 25 8.24 9.97 16.67
C LEU A 25 7.50 9.05 17.65
N LEU A 26 6.18 9.15 17.67
CA LEU A 26 5.32 8.26 18.43
C LEU A 26 5.07 7.00 17.62
N ILE A 27 5.37 5.84 18.19
CA ILE A 27 5.23 4.54 17.54
C ILE A 27 4.15 3.76 18.26
N LEU A 28 3.07 3.44 17.55
CA LEU A 28 2.11 2.44 18.00
C LEU A 28 2.72 1.06 17.75
N ALA A 29 2.97 0.30 18.81
CA ALA A 29 3.55 -1.03 18.75
C ALA A 29 2.90 -1.94 19.81
N PRO A 30 2.96 -3.27 19.64
CA PRO A 30 2.58 -4.20 20.70
C PRO A 30 3.41 -3.97 21.97
N VAL A 31 2.89 -4.47 23.10
CA VAL A 31 3.65 -4.49 24.35
C VAL A 31 4.92 -5.34 24.14
N TRP A 32 6.06 -4.82 24.60
CA TRP A 32 7.33 -5.52 24.48
C TRP A 32 7.32 -6.82 25.27
N ASP A 33 7.83 -7.89 24.64
CA ASP A 33 8.08 -9.18 25.25
C ASP A 33 9.47 -9.66 24.83
N ASP A 34 10.29 -10.08 25.80
CA ASP A 34 11.63 -10.62 25.56
C ASP A 34 11.59 -12.06 24.99
N SER A 35 10.47 -12.75 25.12
CA SER A 35 10.24 -14.11 24.62
C SER A 35 8.89 -14.22 23.92
N PRO A 36 8.69 -13.48 22.80
CA PRO A 36 7.41 -13.42 22.12
C PRO A 36 7.01 -14.78 21.55
N ASP A 37 5.72 -15.10 21.66
CA ASP A 37 5.12 -16.21 20.94
C ASP A 37 4.77 -15.83 19.48
N GLU A 38 4.27 -16.79 18.72
CA GLU A 38 3.90 -16.61 17.31
C GLU A 38 2.75 -15.63 17.08
N GLU A 39 1.91 -15.38 18.09
CA GLU A 39 0.72 -14.51 18.01
C GLU A 39 0.98 -13.10 18.56
N TRP A 40 2.19 -12.82 19.03
CA TRP A 40 2.57 -11.53 19.65
C TRP A 40 2.15 -10.31 18.81
N PHE A 41 2.35 -10.35 17.49
CA PHE A 41 1.95 -9.25 16.61
C PHE A 41 0.48 -9.36 16.17
N GLY A 42 0.01 -10.57 15.86
CA GLY A 42 -1.35 -10.84 15.38
C GLY A 42 -2.44 -10.50 16.39
N SER A 43 -2.19 -10.78 17.67
CA SER A 43 -3.10 -10.50 18.78
C SER A 43 -3.27 -9.00 19.03
N ALA A 44 -2.18 -8.23 18.97
CA ALA A 44 -2.20 -6.79 19.20
C ALA A 44 -2.65 -5.99 17.96
N MET A 45 -2.27 -6.44 16.75
CA MET A 45 -2.42 -5.66 15.52
C MET A 45 -2.76 -6.54 14.30
N ARG A 46 -3.88 -7.29 14.39
CA ARG A 46 -4.33 -8.27 13.36
C ARG A 46 -4.21 -7.80 11.91
N ASN A 47 -4.68 -6.59 11.60
CA ASN A 47 -4.65 -6.08 10.22
C ASN A 47 -3.22 -5.79 9.74
N SER A 48 -2.36 -5.29 10.63
CA SER A 48 -0.95 -5.06 10.34
C SER A 48 -0.19 -6.38 10.17
N ALA A 49 -0.52 -7.40 10.96
CA ALA A 49 0.03 -8.75 10.87
C ALA A 49 -0.25 -9.44 9.53
N TYR A 50 -1.38 -9.12 8.89
CA TYR A 50 -1.68 -9.57 7.53
C TYR A 50 -0.80 -8.88 6.47
N ILE A 51 -0.53 -7.58 6.64
CA ILE A 51 0.27 -6.79 5.69
C ILE A 51 1.77 -7.09 5.82
N TYR A 52 2.23 -7.30 7.06
CA TYR A 52 3.62 -7.61 7.40
C TYR A 52 3.68 -9.03 7.97
N PRO A 53 3.79 -10.07 7.12
CA PRO A 53 3.71 -11.46 7.57
C PRO A 53 5.00 -11.96 8.26
N ASP A 54 6.12 -11.24 8.14
CA ASP A 54 7.34 -11.51 8.90
C ASP A 54 7.30 -10.76 10.24
N HIS A 55 6.63 -11.35 11.23
CA HIS A 55 6.40 -10.71 12.54
C HIS A 55 7.70 -10.55 13.33
N GLY A 56 8.66 -11.45 13.08
CA GLY A 56 9.99 -11.39 13.63
C GLY A 56 10.74 -10.10 13.28
N ARG A 57 10.63 -9.62 12.03
CA ARG A 57 11.23 -8.33 11.63
C ARG A 57 10.60 -7.14 12.34
N ILE A 58 9.30 -7.20 12.65
CA ILE A 58 8.61 -6.16 13.43
C ILE A 58 9.13 -6.15 14.86
N TRP A 59 9.27 -7.32 15.48
CA TRP A 59 9.85 -7.45 16.82
C TRP A 59 11.30 -6.94 16.87
N LEU A 60 12.14 -7.34 15.90
CA LEU A 60 13.52 -6.88 15.76
C LEU A 60 13.61 -5.35 15.60
N THR A 61 12.67 -4.77 14.85
CA THR A 61 12.55 -3.32 14.69
C THR A 61 12.25 -2.64 16.01
N GLN A 62 11.28 -3.15 16.78
CA GLN A 62 10.97 -2.61 18.10
C GLN A 62 12.16 -2.77 19.07
N ARG A 63 12.85 -3.91 19.03
CA ARG A 63 14.04 -4.19 19.86
C ARG A 63 15.12 -3.13 19.66
N VAL A 64 15.54 -2.90 18.41
CA VAL A 64 16.62 -1.94 18.13
C VAL A 64 16.20 -0.51 18.45
N LEU A 65 14.94 -0.14 18.19
CA LEU A 65 14.43 1.20 18.54
C LEU A 65 14.42 1.44 20.06
N ARG A 66 14.04 0.43 20.85
CA ARG A 66 14.10 0.49 22.32
C ARG A 66 15.54 0.60 22.83
N GLN A 67 16.46 -0.16 22.24
CA GLN A 67 17.87 -0.12 22.62
C GLN A 67 18.55 1.20 22.28
N GLN A 68 18.23 1.79 21.13
CA GLN A 68 18.85 3.05 20.69
C GLN A 68 18.24 4.28 21.38
N GLY A 69 16.94 4.27 21.68
CA GLY A 69 16.23 5.39 22.30
C GLY A 69 16.08 6.64 21.43
N ALA A 70 16.85 6.76 20.34
CA ALA A 70 16.79 7.85 19.37
C ALA A 70 17.29 7.40 17.99
N ILE A 71 16.76 8.02 16.93
CA ILE A 71 17.19 7.76 15.54
C ILE A 71 18.18 8.84 15.11
N GLN A 72 19.48 8.56 15.25
CA GLN A 72 20.54 9.50 14.88
C GLN A 72 21.01 9.31 13.44
N MET A 73 20.36 9.99 12.49
CA MET A 73 20.80 9.95 11.09
C MET A 73 22.01 10.88 10.83
N PRO A 74 23.02 10.46 10.03
CA PRO A 74 23.12 9.16 9.36
C PRO A 74 23.80 8.06 10.19
N HIS A 75 24.40 8.39 11.34
CA HIS A 75 25.24 7.50 12.15
C HIS A 75 24.58 6.15 12.50
N SER A 76 23.32 6.16 12.95
CA SER A 76 22.57 4.95 13.33
C SER A 76 21.87 4.26 12.14
N ALA A 77 21.91 4.82 10.93
CA ALA A 77 21.12 4.32 9.81
C ALA A 77 21.44 2.85 9.48
N ARG A 78 22.73 2.56 9.35
CA ARG A 78 23.22 1.20 9.06
C ARG A 78 22.86 0.22 10.17
N LEU A 79 23.11 0.61 11.42
CA LEU A 79 22.78 -0.18 12.60
C LEU A 79 21.29 -0.54 12.66
N LEU A 80 20.40 0.44 12.43
CA LEU A 80 18.95 0.23 12.48
C LEU A 80 18.47 -0.76 11.40
N ILE A 81 19.06 -0.71 10.20
CA ILE A 81 18.70 -1.61 9.10
C ILE A 81 19.31 -3.01 9.31
N GLU A 82 20.60 -3.09 9.59
CA GLU A 82 21.32 -4.37 9.72
C GLU A 82 20.91 -5.15 10.98
N SER A 83 20.46 -4.48 12.05
CA SER A 83 19.90 -5.16 13.23
C SER A 83 18.59 -5.89 12.96
N VAL A 84 17.92 -5.55 11.85
CA VAL A 84 16.64 -6.15 11.45
C VAL A 84 16.81 -7.09 10.27
N TYR A 85 17.62 -6.74 9.26
CA TYR A 85 17.75 -7.49 8.00
C TYR A 85 19.14 -8.07 7.74
N GLY A 86 20.09 -7.90 8.66
CA GLY A 86 21.43 -8.47 8.53
C GLY A 86 21.41 -10.00 8.53
N GLU A 87 22.43 -10.59 7.94
CA GLU A 87 22.57 -12.05 7.82
C GLU A 87 22.76 -12.74 9.19
N ASP A 88 23.39 -12.04 10.14
CA ASP A 88 23.71 -12.57 11.48
C ASP A 88 22.59 -12.34 12.52
N VAL A 89 21.40 -11.89 12.10
CA VAL A 89 20.31 -11.58 13.03
C VAL A 89 19.67 -12.88 13.53
N VAL A 90 19.70 -13.07 14.85
CA VAL A 90 19.01 -14.19 15.51
C VAL A 90 17.53 -13.90 15.63
N MET A 91 16.71 -14.74 15.01
CA MET A 91 15.26 -14.71 15.12
C MET A 91 14.80 -15.38 16.42
N PRO A 92 13.87 -14.79 17.20
CA PRO A 92 13.24 -15.47 18.32
C PRO A 92 12.54 -16.77 17.88
N GLU A 93 12.58 -17.79 18.74
CA GLU A 93 12.00 -19.12 18.43
C GLU A 93 10.51 -19.05 18.06
N GLY A 94 9.74 -18.16 18.72
CA GLY A 94 8.32 -17.95 18.43
C GLY A 94 8.03 -17.52 16.99
N PHE A 95 9.01 -16.96 16.27
CA PHE A 95 8.84 -16.51 14.88
C PHE A 95 9.49 -17.42 13.84
N ALA A 96 10.19 -18.50 14.25
CA ALA A 96 10.93 -19.37 13.33
C ALA A 96 10.04 -19.94 12.21
N ARG A 97 8.78 -20.29 12.52
CA ARG A 97 7.80 -20.75 11.51
C ARG A 97 7.50 -19.65 10.49
N SER A 98 7.15 -18.46 10.96
CA SER A 98 6.80 -17.32 10.08
C SER A 98 7.96 -16.92 9.17
N GLU A 99 9.20 -16.97 9.68
CA GLU A 99 10.40 -16.68 8.89
C GLU A 99 10.58 -17.73 7.78
N GLN A 100 10.47 -19.02 8.10
CA GLN A 100 10.59 -20.10 7.12
C GLN A 100 9.55 -19.98 6.00
N GLU A 101 8.29 -19.65 6.34
CA GLU A 101 7.24 -19.41 5.37
C GLU A 101 7.56 -18.24 4.44
N GLN A 102 8.08 -17.13 4.98
CA GLN A 102 8.47 -15.97 4.17
C GLN A 102 9.68 -16.25 3.27
N VAL A 103 10.66 -17.01 3.76
CA VAL A 103 11.80 -17.46 2.95
C VAL A 103 11.32 -18.37 1.81
N GLY A 104 10.38 -19.28 2.10
CA GLY A 104 9.75 -20.13 1.08
C GLY A 104 9.04 -19.30 0.01
N LYS A 105 8.20 -18.34 0.43
CA LYS A 105 7.51 -17.40 -0.46
C LYS A 105 8.49 -16.61 -1.33
N TYR A 106 9.57 -16.08 -0.74
CA TYR A 106 10.61 -15.36 -1.47
C TYR A 106 11.23 -16.21 -2.59
N TYR A 107 11.53 -17.48 -2.33
CA TYR A 107 12.08 -18.37 -3.35
C TYR A 107 11.06 -18.71 -4.45
N CYS A 108 9.79 -18.92 -4.10
CA CYS A 108 8.70 -19.09 -5.07
C CYS A 108 8.57 -17.85 -5.97
N ASP A 109 8.49 -16.66 -5.39
CA ASP A 109 8.36 -15.38 -6.09
C ASP A 109 9.56 -15.13 -7.02
N ARG A 110 10.78 -15.41 -6.53
CA ARG A 110 12.02 -15.29 -7.31
C ARG A 110 12.05 -16.27 -8.49
N ALA A 111 11.59 -17.50 -8.29
CA ALA A 111 11.51 -18.50 -9.36
C ALA A 111 10.47 -18.11 -10.42
N MET A 112 9.32 -17.58 -10.00
CA MET A 112 8.29 -17.07 -10.89
C MET A 112 8.80 -15.85 -11.69
N ALA A 113 9.47 -14.91 -11.04
CA ALA A 113 10.05 -13.73 -11.68
C ALA A 113 11.05 -14.11 -12.79
N LYS A 114 11.87 -15.15 -12.59
CA LYS A 114 12.80 -15.64 -13.62
C LYS A 114 12.13 -16.03 -14.95
N LYS A 115 10.85 -16.42 -14.94
CA LYS A 115 10.10 -16.74 -16.18
C LYS A 115 9.76 -15.49 -17.00
N PHE A 116 9.81 -14.31 -16.37
CA PHE A 116 9.41 -13.03 -16.98
C PHE A 116 10.61 -12.11 -17.26
N VAL A 117 11.82 -12.50 -16.86
CA VAL A 117 13.03 -11.73 -17.13
C VAL A 117 13.54 -12.02 -18.54
N LEU A 118 13.77 -10.98 -19.33
CA LEU A 118 14.42 -11.10 -20.63
C LEU A 118 15.89 -11.47 -20.48
N ASN A 119 16.33 -12.53 -21.16
CA ASN A 119 17.75 -12.86 -21.27
C ASN A 119 18.37 -12.11 -22.45
N PHE A 120 19.19 -11.09 -22.18
CA PHE A 120 19.84 -10.27 -23.21
C PHE A 120 21.11 -10.91 -23.82
N ARG A 121 21.68 -11.95 -23.21
CA ARG A 121 22.93 -12.58 -23.68
C ARG A 121 22.90 -13.04 -25.16
N PRO A 122 21.83 -13.68 -25.66
CA PRO A 122 21.77 -14.13 -27.06
C PRO A 122 21.52 -13.02 -28.10
N GLY A 123 21.35 -11.75 -27.73
CA GLY A 123 21.13 -10.64 -28.68
C GLY A 123 19.69 -10.55 -29.18
N TYR A 124 19.47 -10.31 -30.49
CA TYR A 124 18.14 -10.34 -31.12
C TYR A 124 17.97 -11.65 -31.89
N ALA A 125 17.36 -12.65 -31.28
CA ALA A 125 17.01 -13.92 -31.91
C ALA A 125 15.51 -14.21 -31.73
N ALA A 126 14.87 -14.76 -32.76
CA ALA A 126 13.43 -14.97 -32.79
C ALA A 126 12.92 -15.97 -31.74
N ASN A 127 13.81 -16.75 -31.11
CA ASN A 127 13.53 -17.78 -30.12
C ASN A 127 13.96 -17.39 -28.69
N ILE A 128 14.10 -16.09 -28.40
CA ILE A 128 14.62 -15.62 -27.10
C ILE A 128 13.66 -15.86 -25.93
N ASN A 129 12.36 -15.97 -26.20
CA ASN A 129 11.37 -16.37 -25.21
C ASN A 129 10.27 -17.19 -25.88
N ASP A 130 9.98 -18.36 -25.31
CA ASP A 130 8.88 -19.24 -25.76
C ASP A 130 7.51 -18.66 -25.40
N TYR A 131 7.45 -17.74 -24.43
CA TYR A 131 6.20 -17.14 -23.97
C TYR A 131 6.43 -15.72 -23.43
N LEU A 132 5.77 -14.74 -24.06
CA LEU A 132 5.64 -13.38 -23.52
C LEU A 132 4.15 -13.15 -23.22
N PRO A 133 3.75 -12.98 -21.94
CA PRO A 133 2.36 -12.67 -21.61
C PRO A 133 1.93 -11.34 -22.22
N GLU A 134 0.66 -11.21 -22.60
CA GLU A 134 0.06 -9.92 -23.03
C GLU A 134 0.14 -8.83 -21.94
N LYS A 135 0.13 -9.24 -20.67
CA LYS A 135 0.31 -8.36 -19.51
C LYS A 135 1.42 -8.90 -18.62
N LEU A 136 2.51 -8.15 -18.55
CA LEU A 136 3.64 -8.39 -17.66
C LEU A 136 3.61 -7.37 -16.53
N SER A 137 3.46 -7.85 -15.29
CA SER A 137 3.61 -7.00 -14.12
C SER A 137 5.04 -7.09 -13.58
N THR A 138 5.65 -5.93 -13.31
CA THR A 138 6.95 -5.84 -12.61
C THR A 138 6.80 -5.87 -11.09
N ARG A 139 5.55 -5.93 -10.59
CA ARG A 139 5.23 -6.09 -9.16
C ARG A 139 4.36 -7.32 -8.95
N LEU A 140 4.74 -8.17 -8.01
CA LEU A 140 3.91 -9.27 -7.49
C LEU A 140 2.91 -8.77 -6.43
N ALA A 141 2.28 -7.62 -6.69
CA ALA A 141 1.27 -7.04 -5.82
C ALA A 141 -0.12 -7.51 -6.24
N GLU A 142 -1.08 -7.45 -5.32
CA GLU A 142 -2.48 -7.69 -5.65
C GLU A 142 -2.95 -6.73 -6.76
N GLU A 143 -3.68 -7.27 -7.74
CA GLU A 143 -4.23 -6.47 -8.82
C GLU A 143 -5.17 -5.40 -8.26
N SER A 144 -5.11 -4.20 -8.84
CA SER A 144 -6.00 -3.10 -8.50
C SER A 144 -6.98 -2.82 -9.63
N VAL A 145 -8.18 -2.40 -9.28
CA VAL A 145 -9.21 -1.93 -10.22
C VAL A 145 -9.46 -0.44 -9.99
N SER A 146 -9.79 0.27 -11.05
CA SER A 146 -10.16 1.69 -10.98
C SER A 146 -11.68 1.81 -10.84
N LEU A 147 -12.12 2.56 -9.84
CA LEU A 147 -13.51 2.91 -9.57
C LEU A 147 -13.68 4.39 -9.84
N TRP A 148 -14.59 4.73 -10.75
CA TRP A 148 -14.93 6.11 -11.10
C TRP A 148 -16.13 6.55 -10.28
N LEU A 149 -15.98 7.64 -9.53
CA LEU A 149 -17.04 8.20 -8.70
C LEU A 149 -17.84 9.21 -9.52
N ALA A 150 -19.13 8.95 -9.65
CA ALA A 150 -20.07 9.78 -10.39
C ALA A 150 -21.26 10.18 -9.52
N THR A 151 -21.76 11.40 -9.71
CA THR A 151 -23.03 11.85 -9.15
C THR A 151 -24.06 11.90 -10.27
N CYS A 152 -25.33 11.59 -9.97
CA CYS A 152 -26.43 11.77 -10.90
C CYS A 152 -27.23 12.99 -10.48
N ILE A 153 -27.16 14.06 -11.28
CA ILE A 153 -27.90 15.31 -11.04
C ILE A 153 -28.82 15.51 -12.25
N ASP A 154 -30.13 15.57 -12.02
CA ASP A 154 -31.15 15.75 -13.06
C ASP A 154 -31.08 14.71 -14.21
N GLY A 155 -30.71 13.47 -13.90
CA GLY A 155 -30.56 12.39 -14.88
C GLY A 155 -29.27 12.47 -15.72
N VAL A 156 -28.39 13.43 -15.43
CA VAL A 156 -27.08 13.57 -16.08
C VAL A 156 -25.98 13.08 -15.14
N VAL A 157 -25.16 12.16 -15.66
CA VAL A 157 -23.99 11.62 -14.96
C VAL A 157 -22.87 12.67 -14.99
N LYS A 158 -22.42 13.09 -13.81
CA LYS A 158 -21.34 14.06 -13.64
C LYS A 158 -20.24 13.47 -12.76
N PRO A 159 -18.99 13.92 -12.91
CA PRO A 159 -17.91 13.53 -12.00
C PRO A 159 -18.25 13.95 -10.57
N TYR A 160 -17.72 13.24 -9.58
CA TYR A 160 -17.90 13.57 -8.17
C TYR A 160 -17.31 14.94 -7.81
N THR A 161 -16.14 15.27 -8.36
CA THR A 161 -15.48 16.57 -8.14
C THR A 161 -15.57 17.48 -9.35
N THR A 162 -15.28 18.77 -9.14
CA THR A 162 -15.23 19.79 -10.19
C THR A 162 -13.78 20.22 -10.46
N GLY A 163 -13.42 20.48 -11.72
CA GLY A 163 -12.09 20.95 -12.08
C GLY A 163 -11.74 20.67 -13.54
N ALA A 164 -10.53 21.05 -13.97
CA ALA A 164 -10.05 20.83 -15.34
C ALA A 164 -9.95 19.34 -15.72
N HIS A 165 -9.69 18.47 -14.73
CA HIS A 165 -9.58 17.02 -14.85
C HIS A 165 -10.53 16.31 -13.87
N ALA A 166 -11.79 16.76 -13.88
CA ALA A 166 -12.79 16.36 -12.91
C ALA A 166 -13.01 14.83 -12.83
N TRP A 167 -12.98 14.14 -13.98
CA TRP A 167 -13.15 12.69 -14.03
C TRP A 167 -11.92 11.97 -13.47
N GLU A 168 -10.71 12.37 -13.85
CA GLU A 168 -9.47 11.75 -13.37
C GLU A 168 -9.26 11.98 -11.87
N MET A 169 -9.71 13.13 -11.35
CA MET A 169 -9.74 13.43 -9.91
C MET A 169 -10.83 12.67 -9.16
N SER A 170 -11.80 12.08 -9.86
CA SER A 170 -12.88 11.28 -9.28
C SER A 170 -12.61 9.77 -9.39
N VAL A 171 -11.34 9.34 -9.48
CA VAL A 171 -10.96 7.92 -9.55
C VAL A 171 -10.31 7.46 -8.26
N VAL A 172 -10.77 6.32 -7.76
CA VAL A 172 -10.15 5.60 -6.64
C VAL A 172 -9.68 4.22 -7.11
N ARG A 173 -8.51 3.78 -6.65
CA ARG A 173 -8.00 2.43 -6.94
C ARG A 173 -8.16 1.55 -5.72
N VAL A 174 -8.84 0.41 -5.89
CA VAL A 174 -9.04 -0.58 -4.83
C VAL A 174 -8.47 -1.93 -5.25
N ARG A 175 -8.22 -2.81 -4.27
CA ARG A 175 -7.79 -4.19 -4.51
C ARG A 175 -8.90 -4.94 -5.25
N ARG A 176 -8.55 -5.72 -6.28
CA ARG A 176 -9.49 -6.50 -7.08
C ARG A 176 -10.27 -7.51 -6.25
N SER A 177 -9.62 -8.13 -5.25
CA SER A 177 -10.25 -9.05 -4.30
C SER A 177 -11.33 -8.36 -3.47
N TRP A 178 -11.02 -7.17 -2.94
CA TRP A 178 -11.97 -6.36 -2.19
C TRP A 178 -13.16 -5.93 -3.07
N TRP A 179 -12.88 -5.46 -4.30
CA TRP A 179 -13.96 -5.06 -5.22
C TRP A 179 -14.89 -6.22 -5.55
N LYS A 180 -14.34 -7.40 -5.87
CA LYS A 180 -15.15 -8.60 -6.14
C LYS A 180 -16.10 -8.96 -5.00
N LYS A 181 -15.70 -8.70 -3.75
CA LYS A 181 -16.52 -9.02 -2.57
C LYS A 181 -17.62 -7.99 -2.33
N HIS A 182 -17.35 -6.71 -2.52
CA HIS A 182 -18.27 -5.62 -2.13
C HIS A 182 -18.99 -4.98 -3.32
N ARG A 183 -18.73 -5.41 -4.58
CA ARG A 183 -19.32 -4.80 -5.78
C ARG A 183 -20.83 -4.65 -5.71
N ASP A 184 -21.51 -5.67 -5.19
CA ASP A 184 -22.98 -5.72 -5.10
C ASP A 184 -23.55 -4.80 -4.01
N GLU A 185 -22.69 -4.22 -3.19
CA GLU A 185 -23.04 -3.26 -2.15
C GLU A 185 -23.07 -1.81 -2.67
N PHE A 186 -22.53 -1.57 -3.88
CA PHE A 186 -22.46 -0.26 -4.51
C PHE A 186 -23.55 -0.09 -5.57
N SER A 187 -24.03 1.14 -5.72
CA SER A 187 -24.88 1.51 -6.86
C SER A 187 -24.00 1.75 -8.08
N LEU A 188 -24.09 0.87 -9.08
CA LEU A 188 -23.34 0.99 -10.33
C LEU A 188 -24.11 1.76 -11.39
N LEU A 189 -23.38 2.52 -12.22
CA LEU A 189 -23.95 3.07 -13.43
C LEU A 189 -24.07 1.95 -14.47
N GLU A 190 -25.28 1.70 -14.95
CA GLU A 190 -25.58 0.64 -15.92
C GLU A 190 -26.34 1.17 -17.15
N GLY A 191 -26.54 0.30 -18.14
CA GLY A 191 -27.40 0.57 -19.29
C GLY A 191 -26.84 1.56 -20.30
N GLU A 192 -27.69 2.44 -20.83
CA GLU A 192 -27.31 3.41 -21.87
C GLU A 192 -26.40 4.51 -21.34
N ALA A 193 -26.64 4.98 -20.11
CA ALA A 193 -25.84 6.03 -19.48
C ALA A 193 -24.38 5.59 -19.28
N PHE A 194 -24.15 4.33 -18.87
CA PHE A 194 -22.81 3.76 -18.76
C PHE A 194 -22.10 3.68 -20.12
N ARG A 195 -22.79 3.16 -21.15
CA ARG A 195 -22.22 3.05 -22.50
C ARG A 195 -21.82 4.41 -23.07
N ARG A 196 -22.67 5.43 -22.85
CA ARG A 196 -22.39 6.81 -23.28
C ARG A 196 -21.16 7.36 -22.56
N TRP A 197 -21.08 7.18 -21.25
CA TRP A 197 -19.93 7.59 -20.45
C TRP A 197 -18.62 6.93 -20.92
N CYS A 198 -18.62 5.61 -21.22
CA CYS A 198 -17.43 4.92 -21.72
C CYS A 198 -16.93 5.51 -23.04
N ILE A 199 -17.84 5.88 -23.96
CA ILE A 199 -17.49 6.53 -25.23
C ILE A 199 -16.89 7.91 -24.99
N GLU A 200 -17.54 8.73 -24.16
CA GLU A 200 -17.11 10.10 -23.85
C GLU A 200 -15.73 10.12 -23.18
N GLN A 201 -15.49 9.23 -22.22
CA GLN A 201 -14.24 9.16 -21.46
C GLN A 201 -13.20 8.22 -22.08
N ARG A 202 -13.48 7.66 -23.26
CA ARG A 202 -12.63 6.70 -23.98
C ARG A 202 -12.15 5.54 -23.10
N GLN A 203 -13.06 5.02 -22.27
CA GLN A 203 -12.79 3.91 -21.37
C GLN A 203 -13.28 2.60 -21.98
N ASP A 204 -12.56 1.52 -21.70
CA ASP A 204 -12.98 0.17 -22.05
C ASP A 204 -14.15 -0.25 -21.15
N PRO A 205 -15.34 -0.57 -21.71
CA PRO A 205 -16.50 -1.00 -20.94
C PRO A 205 -16.25 -2.24 -20.07
N GLU A 206 -15.30 -3.12 -20.44
CA GLU A 206 -14.97 -4.31 -19.66
C GLU A 206 -14.10 -4.01 -18.43
N MET A 207 -13.39 -2.87 -18.45
CA MET A 207 -12.47 -2.48 -17.37
C MET A 207 -13.00 -1.31 -16.52
N ALA A 208 -13.96 -0.55 -17.04
CA ALA A 208 -14.57 0.58 -16.36
C ALA A 208 -15.59 0.14 -15.31
N ASN A 209 -15.42 0.63 -14.08
CA ASN A 209 -16.41 0.49 -13.01
C ASN A 209 -16.80 1.90 -12.56
N VAL A 210 -18.06 2.28 -12.77
CA VAL A 210 -18.57 3.60 -12.39
C VAL A 210 -19.57 3.44 -11.25
N ILE A 211 -19.27 4.06 -10.10
CA ILE A 211 -20.08 4.03 -8.90
C ILE A 211 -20.85 5.35 -8.80
N LEU A 212 -22.15 5.24 -8.58
CA LEU A 212 -23.03 6.35 -8.27
C LEU A 212 -22.93 6.67 -6.79
N VAL A 213 -22.26 7.78 -6.48
CA VAL A 213 -22.15 8.31 -5.13
C VAL A 213 -23.25 9.35 -4.90
N THR A 214 -23.88 9.25 -3.74
CA THR A 214 -24.90 10.18 -3.25
C THR A 214 -24.57 10.57 -1.81
N ASP A 215 -25.18 11.63 -1.29
CA ASP A 215 -24.97 12.04 0.11
C ASP A 215 -25.58 11.06 1.13
N ASN A 216 -26.23 9.99 0.66
CA ASN A 216 -26.78 8.94 1.48
C ASN A 216 -25.82 7.74 1.55
N GLU A 217 -25.40 7.36 2.75
CA GLU A 217 -24.48 6.25 3.03
C GLU A 217 -24.93 4.89 2.46
N SER A 218 -26.23 4.75 2.13
CA SER A 218 -26.77 3.56 1.46
C SER A 218 -26.11 3.22 0.12
N CYS A 219 -25.38 4.15 -0.50
CA CYS A 219 -24.62 3.92 -1.73
C CYS A 219 -23.23 3.28 -1.51
N GLY A 220 -22.84 3.04 -0.26
CA GLY A 220 -21.57 2.43 0.12
C GLY A 220 -20.38 3.39 0.14
N TYR A 221 -20.65 4.70 0.07
CA TYR A 221 -19.65 5.78 0.13
C TYR A 221 -20.06 6.86 1.15
N SER A 222 -19.06 7.39 1.84
CA SER A 222 -19.19 8.56 2.72
C SER A 222 -18.08 9.58 2.43
N ALA A 223 -18.40 10.87 2.53
CA ALA A 223 -17.42 11.94 2.36
C ALA A 223 -16.32 11.95 3.45
N THR A 224 -16.59 11.37 4.63
CA THR A 224 -15.63 11.34 5.75
C THR A 224 -14.77 10.08 5.75
N GLU A 225 -15.34 8.93 5.38
CA GLU A 225 -14.68 7.61 5.49
C GLU A 225 -14.29 7.03 4.12
N GLY A 226 -14.80 7.58 3.02
CA GLY A 226 -14.56 7.09 1.67
C GLY A 226 -15.43 5.89 1.32
N LEU A 227 -14.84 4.87 0.70
CA LEU A 227 -15.54 3.65 0.29
C LEU A 227 -15.73 2.72 1.49
N ILE A 228 -16.96 2.65 1.98
CA ILE A 228 -17.34 1.89 3.18
C ILE A 228 -18.00 0.55 2.84
N GLY A 229 -18.59 0.41 1.65
CA GLY A 229 -19.47 -0.72 1.33
C GLY A 229 -20.80 -0.65 2.10
N LYS A 230 -21.58 -1.72 2.13
CA LYS A 230 -22.73 -1.80 3.05
C LYS A 230 -22.23 -2.18 4.43
N VAL A 231 -22.45 -1.29 5.39
CA VAL A 231 -22.28 -1.56 6.82
C VAL A 231 -23.05 -2.84 7.15
N GLY A 232 -22.31 -3.91 7.43
CA GLY A 232 -22.83 -5.11 8.09
C GLY A 232 -22.86 -4.89 9.59
#